data_AF-A0A958MU44-F1
#
_entry.id   AF-A0A958MU44-F1
#
_cell.length_a   1.000
_cell.length_b   1.000
_cell.length_c   1.000
_cell.angle_alpha   90.00
_cell.angle_beta   90.00
_cell.angle_gamma   90.00
#
_symmetry.space_group_name_H-M   'P 1'
#
loop_
_entity.id
_entity.type
_entity.pdbx_description
1 polymer ?
#
loop_
_entity_poly.entity_id
_entity_poly.type
_entity_poly.pdbx_seq_one_letter_code
_entity_poly.pdbx_strand_id
1 'polypeptide(L)'
;FLARAFFYVLSVAGQVISVSMGLSSIQLFNPAVGDRSSAFDQFLVGLGTLFFLAINGHHIFLGGLRDSFHLVPLSGDLISTAYFGQMGAIVHEITMIGVRLAGPILIAVLFMNIAMAVIGRAVPQINVLITSLPVNIMVGFLVMFVSLPLIIWQMHDLVDLTAERVFQMMKNF
;
A
#
# COMPACT_ATOMS: atom_id res chain seq x y z
N PHE A 1 3.12 -1.98 -15.95
CA PHE A 1 3.67 -2.30 -14.61
C PHE A 1 3.74 -1.05 -13.74
N LEU A 2 4.47 0.00 -14.14
CA LEU A 2 4.68 1.19 -13.32
C LEU A 2 3.42 2.04 -13.08
N ALA A 3 2.47 2.11 -14.02
CA ALA A 3 1.17 2.73 -13.77
C ALA A 3 0.35 2.03 -12.66
N ARG A 4 0.66 0.76 -12.40
CA ARG A 4 0.06 -0.01 -11.30
C ARG A 4 0.84 0.13 -9.99
N ALA A 5 2.03 0.76 -10.00
CA ALA A 5 2.87 0.95 -8.82
C ALA A 5 2.13 1.71 -7.72
N PHE A 6 1.46 2.81 -8.08
CA PHE A 6 0.65 3.61 -7.14
C PHE A 6 -0.38 2.74 -6.40
N PHE A 7 -1.19 1.99 -7.14
CA PHE A 7 -2.18 1.08 -6.55
C PHE A 7 -1.56 -0.05 -5.75
N TYR A 8 -0.36 -0.50 -6.14
CA TYR A 8 0.37 -1.52 -5.40
C TYR A 8 0.87 -1.01 -4.04
N VAL A 9 1.35 0.24 -3.95
CA VAL A 9 1.70 0.88 -2.66
C VAL A 9 0.49 0.83 -1.71
N LEU A 10 -0.67 1.25 -2.21
CA LEU A 10 -1.91 1.26 -1.42
C LEU A 10 -2.33 -0.14 -1.02
N SER A 11 -2.18 -1.12 -1.92
CA SER A 11 -2.55 -2.49 -1.60
C SER A 11 -1.64 -3.11 -0.54
N VAL A 12 -0.33 -2.87 -0.62
CA VAL A 12 0.63 -3.26 0.43
C VAL A 12 0.25 -2.64 1.77
N ALA A 13 -0.03 -1.33 1.80
CA ALA A 13 -0.44 -0.64 3.02
C ALA A 13 -1.74 -1.23 3.60
N GLY A 14 -2.75 -1.43 2.75
CA GLY A 14 -4.04 -1.99 3.13
C GLY A 14 -3.92 -3.40 3.69
N GLN A 15 -3.11 -4.25 3.06
CA GLN A 15 -2.87 -5.62 3.51
C GLN A 15 -2.14 -5.64 4.87
N VAL A 16 -1.11 -4.82 5.03
CA VAL A 16 -0.34 -4.70 6.29
C VAL A 16 -1.23 -4.23 7.45
N ILE A 17 -2.09 -3.23 7.21
CA ILE A 17 -3.06 -2.75 8.20
C ILE A 17 -4.08 -3.86 8.53
N SER A 18 -4.58 -4.56 7.52
CA SER A 18 -5.59 -5.63 7.69
C SER A 18 -5.08 -6.77 8.56
N VAL A 19 -3.84 -7.20 8.31
CA VAL A 19 -3.18 -8.25 9.09
C VAL A 19 -3.04 -7.79 10.54
N SER A 20 -2.64 -6.55 10.75
CA SER A 20 -2.40 -6.00 12.09
C SER A 20 -3.69 -5.86 12.90
N MET A 21 -4.78 -5.46 12.25
CA MET A 21 -6.11 -5.38 12.87
C MET A 21 -6.74 -6.78 13.07
N GLY A 22 -6.16 -7.85 12.52
CA GLY A 22 -6.69 -9.21 12.60
C GLY A 22 -7.83 -9.51 11.60
N LEU A 23 -8.09 -8.59 10.66
CA LEU A 23 -9.11 -8.76 9.60
C LEU A 23 -8.73 -9.84 8.59
N SER A 24 -7.44 -10.19 8.50
CA SER A 24 -6.90 -11.20 7.58
C SER A 24 -6.82 -12.62 8.18
N SER A 25 -7.49 -12.89 9.30
CA SER A 25 -7.35 -14.16 10.04
C SER A 25 -7.65 -15.41 9.20
N ILE A 26 -8.62 -15.36 8.27
CA ILE A 26 -8.96 -16.52 7.41
C ILE A 26 -7.81 -16.90 6.47
N GLN A 27 -7.06 -15.91 5.96
CA GLN A 27 -5.92 -16.12 5.06
C GLN A 27 -4.72 -16.74 5.78
N LEU A 28 -4.56 -16.47 7.08
CA LEU A 28 -3.52 -17.09 7.92
C LEU A 28 -3.76 -18.59 8.13
N PHE A 29 -5.02 -19.02 8.20
CA PHE A 29 -5.37 -20.43 8.42
C PHE A 29 -5.43 -21.26 7.13
N ASN A 30 -5.79 -20.65 5.99
CA ASN A 30 -5.80 -21.35 4.71
C ASN A 30 -5.30 -20.46 3.54
N PRO A 31 -4.01 -20.54 3.18
CA PRO A 31 -3.44 -19.79 2.06
C PRO A 31 -3.90 -20.29 0.68
N ALA A 32 -4.62 -21.42 0.60
CA ALA A 32 -5.21 -21.95 -0.64
C ALA A 32 -6.59 -21.33 -0.95
N VAL A 33 -7.19 -20.59 -0.01
CA VAL A 33 -8.36 -19.74 -0.32
C VAL A 33 -7.87 -18.61 -1.22
N GLY A 34 -8.28 -18.63 -2.48
CA GLY A 34 -7.72 -17.80 -3.55
C GLY A 34 -7.90 -16.29 -3.38
N ASP A 35 -8.69 -15.83 -2.41
CA ASP A 35 -8.92 -14.41 -2.19
C ASP A 35 -7.91 -13.83 -1.18
N ARG A 36 -6.83 -13.28 -1.75
CA ARG A 36 -5.73 -12.63 -1.00
C ARG A 36 -6.02 -11.16 -0.68
N SER A 37 -7.13 -10.61 -1.17
CA SER A 37 -7.52 -9.23 -0.89
C SER A 37 -8.36 -9.18 0.39
N SER A 38 -8.04 -8.28 1.30
CA SER A 38 -8.88 -8.03 2.48
C SER A 38 -9.90 -6.94 2.18
N ALA A 39 -10.99 -6.88 2.94
CA ALA A 39 -11.98 -5.80 2.80
C ALA A 39 -11.36 -4.40 2.94
N PHE A 40 -10.34 -4.27 3.81
CA PHE A 40 -9.68 -2.99 4.05
C PHE A 40 -8.66 -2.63 2.95
N ASP A 41 -7.98 -3.62 2.36
CA ASP A 41 -7.19 -3.44 1.14
C ASP A 41 -8.06 -2.91 -0.01
N GLN A 42 -9.20 -3.57 -0.27
CA GLN A 42 -10.17 -3.13 -1.27
C GLN A 42 -10.69 -1.71 -0.98
N PHE A 43 -10.97 -1.38 0.28
CA PHE A 43 -11.38 -0.03 0.68
C PHE A 43 -10.30 1.02 0.36
N LEU A 44 -9.04 0.77 0.74
CA LEU A 44 -7.95 1.73 0.55
C LEU A 44 -7.59 1.92 -0.93
N VAL A 45 -7.61 0.84 -1.71
CA VAL A 45 -7.42 0.89 -3.16
C VAL A 45 -8.59 1.60 -3.85
N GLY A 46 -9.82 1.37 -3.40
CA GLY A 46 -11.01 2.09 -3.89
C GLY A 46 -10.93 3.59 -3.63
N LEU A 47 -10.56 3.98 -2.40
CA LEU A 47 -10.35 5.38 -2.03
C LEU A 47 -9.22 6.01 -2.86
N GLY A 48 -8.10 5.30 -3.02
CA GLY A 48 -6.99 5.74 -3.86
C GLY A 48 -7.37 5.89 -5.34
N THR A 49 -8.28 5.06 -5.85
CA THR A 49 -8.81 5.19 -7.22
C THR A 49 -9.63 6.45 -7.38
N LEU A 50 -10.53 6.74 -6.43
CA LEU A 50 -11.30 7.98 -6.43
C LEU A 50 -10.39 9.21 -6.35
N PHE A 51 -9.38 9.17 -5.48
CA PHE A 51 -8.39 10.23 -5.36
C PHE A 51 -7.59 10.42 -6.66
N PHE A 52 -7.10 9.34 -7.24
CA PHE A 52 -6.34 9.35 -8.49
C PHE A 52 -7.13 9.97 -9.66
N LEU A 53 -8.44 9.69 -9.73
CA LEU A 53 -9.34 10.31 -10.69
C LEU A 53 -9.59 11.79 -10.38
N ALA A 54 -9.79 12.15 -9.11
CA ALA A 54 -10.06 13.51 -8.67
C ALA A 54 -8.92 14.49 -9.00
N ILE A 55 -7.66 14.04 -8.89
CA ILE A 55 -6.48 14.86 -9.24
C ILE A 55 -6.09 14.75 -10.73
N ASN A 56 -6.90 14.09 -11.56
CA ASN A 56 -6.58 13.81 -12.96
C ASN A 56 -5.25 13.05 -13.17
N GLY A 57 -4.83 12.21 -12.23
CA GLY A 57 -3.57 11.48 -12.30
C GLY A 57 -3.42 10.62 -13.56
N HIS A 58 -4.54 10.14 -14.11
CA HIS A 58 -4.58 9.42 -15.39
C HIS A 58 -4.06 10.25 -16.58
N HIS A 59 -4.23 11.58 -16.58
CA HIS A 59 -3.70 12.45 -17.65
C HIS A 59 -2.18 12.46 -17.66
N ILE A 60 -1.52 12.39 -16.50
CA ILE A 60 -0.06 12.34 -16.38
C ILE A 60 0.48 11.08 -17.09
N PHE A 61 -0.16 9.94 -16.86
CA PHE A 61 0.22 8.67 -17.50
C PHE A 61 -0.06 8.66 -19.01
N LEU A 62 -1.19 9.22 -19.46
CA LEU A 62 -1.50 9.34 -20.88
C LEU A 62 -0.52 10.28 -21.61
N GLY A 63 -0.13 11.39 -20.97
CA GLY A 63 0.92 12.27 -21.47
C GLY A 63 2.26 11.55 -21.57
N GLY A 64 2.64 10.79 -20.54
CA GLY A 64 3.86 9.98 -20.58
C GLY A 64 3.87 8.91 -21.67
N LEU A 65 2.72 8.29 -21.96
CA LEU A 65 2.58 7.36 -23.09
C LEU A 65 2.79 8.06 -24.44
N ARG A 66 2.26 9.27 -24.61
CA ARG A 66 2.52 10.06 -25.83
C ARG A 66 4.02 10.34 -25.97
N ASP A 67 4.67 10.79 -24.90
CA ASP A 67 6.10 11.14 -24.92
C ASP A 67 7.01 9.93 -25.09
N SER A 68 6.57 8.73 -24.67
CA SER A 68 7.34 7.49 -24.82
C SER A 68 7.62 7.16 -26.29
N PHE A 69 6.68 7.45 -27.20
CA PHE A 69 6.86 7.24 -28.64
C PHE A 69 7.90 8.16 -29.28
N HIS A 70 8.22 9.29 -28.63
CA HIS A 70 9.29 10.19 -29.06
C HIS A 70 10.65 9.78 -28.49
N LEU A 71 10.68 9.20 -27.27
CA LEU A 71 11.91 8.82 -26.57
C LEU A 71 12.48 7.49 -27.04
N VAL A 72 11.63 6.49 -27.33
CA VAL A 72 12.06 5.16 -27.80
C VAL A 72 11.60 4.97 -29.25
N PRO A 73 12.43 5.34 -30.25
CA PRO A 73 12.07 5.14 -31.65
C PRO A 73 11.93 3.65 -31.96
N LEU A 74 10.96 3.27 -32.81
CA LEU A 74 10.72 1.87 -33.21
C LEU A 74 11.93 1.20 -33.89
N SER A 75 12.95 1.98 -34.26
CA SER A 75 14.23 1.52 -34.80
C SER A 75 15.17 0.99 -33.70
N GLY A 76 14.76 -0.12 -33.08
CA GLY A 76 15.59 -1.26 -32.68
C GLY A 76 17.00 -1.05 -32.12
N ASP A 77 17.19 -0.27 -31.06
CA ASP A 77 18.31 -0.53 -30.14
C ASP A 77 17.86 -1.50 -29.03
N LEU A 78 18.71 -2.49 -28.77
CA LEU A 78 18.44 -3.62 -27.89
C LEU A 78 18.27 -3.13 -26.45
N ILE A 79 17.11 -3.43 -25.85
CA ILE A 79 16.81 -3.25 -24.43
C ILE A 79 17.98 -3.83 -23.59
N SER A 80 18.79 -2.95 -22.99
CA SER A 80 19.86 -3.30 -22.07
C SER A 80 19.37 -4.18 -20.91
N THR A 81 20.10 -5.24 -20.58
CA THR A 81 19.74 -6.12 -19.46
C THR A 81 19.87 -5.44 -18.09
N ALA A 82 20.51 -4.27 -18.02
CA ALA A 82 20.63 -3.46 -16.81
C ALA A 82 19.27 -2.98 -16.24
N TYR A 83 18.22 -2.92 -17.06
CA TYR A 83 16.89 -2.47 -16.60
C TYR A 83 16.21 -3.46 -15.65
N PHE A 84 16.44 -4.76 -15.81
CA PHE A 84 15.85 -5.78 -14.94
C PHE A 84 16.35 -5.64 -13.49
N GLY A 85 17.59 -5.18 -13.30
CA GLY A 85 18.14 -4.86 -11.98
C GLY A 85 17.47 -3.65 -11.31
N GLN A 86 17.15 -2.62 -12.09
CA GLN A 86 16.46 -1.42 -11.59
C GLN A 86 15.01 -1.69 -11.19
N MET A 87 14.33 -2.63 -11.87
CA MET A 87 12.96 -3.03 -11.49
C MET A 87 12.89 -3.59 -10.07
N GLY A 88 13.89 -4.36 -9.63
CA GLY A 88 13.96 -4.87 -8.26
C GLY A 88 14.04 -3.76 -7.21
N ALA A 89 14.85 -2.71 -7.48
CA ALA A 89 14.96 -1.55 -6.61
C ALA A 89 13.64 -0.77 -6.50
N ILE A 90 12.91 -0.64 -7.62
CA ILE A 90 11.60 0.02 -7.65
C ILE A 90 10.57 -0.77 -6.81
N VAL A 91 10.54 -2.10 -6.94
CA VAL A 91 9.62 -2.93 -6.12
C VAL A 91 9.94 -2.79 -4.63
N HIS A 92 11.22 -2.79 -4.27
CA HIS A 92 11.65 -2.56 -2.89
C HIS A 92 11.20 -1.20 -2.36
N GLU A 93 11.40 -0.13 -3.13
CA GLU A 93 10.99 1.23 -2.78
C GLU A 93 9.47 1.34 -2.58
N ILE A 94 8.68 0.87 -3.54
CA ILE A 94 7.20 0.86 -3.49
C ILE A 94 6.70 0.09 -2.27
N THR A 95 7.31 -1.06 -1.97
CA THR A 95 6.95 -1.88 -0.81
C THR A 95 7.26 -1.16 0.49
N MET A 96 8.44 -0.53 0.59
CA MET A 96 8.85 0.23 1.76
C MET A 96 7.94 1.43 2.03
N ILE A 97 7.53 2.12 0.97
CA ILE A 97 6.54 3.21 1.05
C ILE A 97 5.20 2.67 1.56
N GLY A 98 4.71 1.53 1.04
CA GLY A 98 3.44 0.94 1.47
C GLY A 98 3.45 0.58 2.95
N VAL A 99 4.54 0.01 3.44
CA VAL A 99 4.73 -0.26 4.89
C VAL A 99 4.78 1.04 5.70
N ARG A 100 5.44 2.09 5.18
CA ARG A 100 5.52 3.40 5.85
C ARG A 100 4.14 4.07 5.95
N LEU A 101 3.31 3.96 4.92
CA LEU A 101 1.94 4.45 4.91
C LEU A 101 1.09 3.77 6.00
N ALA A 102 1.32 2.47 6.24
CA ALA A 102 0.68 1.72 7.32
C ALA A 102 1.22 2.06 8.73
N GLY A 103 2.38 2.71 8.83
CA GLY A 103 3.14 2.94 10.06
C GLY A 103 2.33 3.47 11.25
N PRO A 104 1.54 4.56 11.12
CA PRO A 104 0.78 5.13 12.24
C PRO A 104 -0.21 4.12 12.86
N ILE A 105 -0.89 3.36 11.99
CA ILE A 105 -1.90 2.39 12.39
C ILE A 105 -1.22 1.14 12.99
N LEU A 106 -0.13 0.68 12.37
CA LEU A 106 0.70 -0.41 12.90
C LEU A 106 1.15 -0.15 14.32
N ILE A 107 1.71 1.04 14.57
CA ILE A 107 2.23 1.43 15.88
C ILE A 107 1.09 1.46 16.91
N ALA A 108 -0.04 2.08 16.57
CA ALA A 108 -1.17 2.16 17.48
C ALA A 108 -1.73 0.78 17.86
N VAL A 109 -1.89 -0.10 16.87
CA VAL A 109 -2.35 -1.48 17.09
C VAL A 109 -1.32 -2.28 17.89
N LEU A 110 -0.02 -2.08 17.67
CA LEU A 110 1.03 -2.72 18.46
C LEU A 110 0.93 -2.33 19.94
N PHE A 111 0.79 -1.03 20.24
CA PHE A 111 0.59 -0.56 21.62
C PHE A 111 -0.68 -1.14 22.24
N MET A 112 -1.76 -1.26 21.46
CA MET A 112 -3.00 -1.86 21.93
C MET A 112 -2.82 -3.34 22.28
N ASN A 113 -2.10 -4.11 21.46
CA ASN A 113 -1.79 -5.51 21.75
C ASN A 113 -0.96 -5.66 23.04
N ILE A 114 0.00 -4.75 23.28
CA ILE A 114 0.76 -4.72 24.53
C ILE A 114 -0.16 -4.43 25.72
N ALA A 115 -1.05 -3.45 25.61
CA ALA A 115 -2.01 -3.12 26.66
C ALA A 115 -2.94 -4.32 26.96
N MET A 116 -3.45 -5.00 25.93
CA MET A 116 -4.27 -6.19 26.05
C MET A 116 -3.52 -7.35 26.74
N ALA A 117 -2.23 -7.53 26.43
CA ALA A 117 -1.40 -8.54 27.08
C ALA A 117 -1.23 -8.28 28.59
N VAL A 118 -1.10 -7.01 28.99
CA VAL A 118 -1.06 -6.62 30.42
C VAL A 118 -2.40 -6.88 31.10
N ILE A 119 -3.51 -6.52 30.45
CA ILE A 119 -4.87 -6.79 30.97
C ILE A 119 -5.09 -8.28 31.17
N GLY A 120 -4.60 -9.13 30.26
CA GLY A 120 -4.66 -10.58 30.40
C GLY A 120 -4.01 -11.12 31.66
N ARG A 121 -2.92 -10.51 32.11
CA ARG A 121 -2.26 -10.87 33.38
C ARG A 121 -3.04 -10.35 34.59
N ALA A 122 -3.64 -9.16 34.48
CA ALA A 122 -4.40 -8.55 35.56
C ALA A 122 -5.78 -9.21 35.77
N VAL A 123 -6.43 -9.64 34.68
CA VAL A 123 -7.78 -10.23 34.67
C VAL A 123 -7.72 -11.57 33.90
N PRO A 124 -7.32 -12.67 34.57
CA PRO A 124 -7.06 -13.97 33.90
C PRO A 124 -8.31 -14.61 33.28
N GLN A 125 -9.50 -14.19 33.72
CA GLN A 125 -10.79 -14.66 33.20
C GLN A 125 -11.14 -14.08 31.81
N ILE A 126 -10.46 -13.01 31.36
CA ILE A 126 -10.69 -12.44 30.03
C ILE A 126 -9.89 -13.22 28.98
N ASN A 127 -10.58 -13.68 27.94
CA ASN A 127 -9.92 -14.21 26.75
C ASN A 127 -9.36 -13.04 25.92
N VAL A 128 -8.09 -12.72 26.14
CA VAL A 128 -7.37 -11.62 25.47
C VAL A 128 -7.34 -11.79 23.96
N LEU A 129 -7.19 -13.02 23.46
CA LEU A 129 -7.12 -13.30 22.03
C LEU A 129 -8.41 -12.87 21.33
N ILE A 130 -9.57 -13.28 21.87
CA ILE A 130 -10.88 -12.92 21.29
C ILE A 130 -11.18 -11.43 21.49
N THR A 131 -10.82 -10.88 22.64
CA THR A 131 -11.15 -9.48 22.99
C THR A 131 -10.29 -8.48 22.22
N SER A 132 -9.04 -8.83 21.91
CA SER A 132 -8.11 -7.94 21.19
C SER A 132 -8.55 -7.65 19.75
N LEU A 133 -9.28 -8.55 19.10
CA LEU A 133 -9.71 -8.38 17.71
C LEU A 133 -10.68 -7.19 17.53
N PRO A 134 -11.86 -7.12 18.20
CA PRO A 134 -12.74 -5.95 18.12
C PRO A 134 -12.05 -4.65 18.51
N VAL A 135 -11.16 -4.71 19.50
CA VAL A 135 -10.44 -3.56 20.04
C VAL A 135 -9.41 -3.03 19.03
N ASN A 136 -8.62 -3.91 18.41
CA ASN A 136 -7.67 -3.54 17.37
C ASN A 136 -8.39 -2.97 16.15
N ILE A 137 -9.59 -3.49 15.82
CA ILE A 137 -10.43 -2.93 14.76
C ILE A 137 -10.85 -1.50 15.08
N MET A 138 -11.40 -1.25 16.27
CA MET A 138 -11.81 0.10 16.69
C MET A 138 -10.64 1.09 16.67
N VAL A 139 -9.51 0.71 17.26
CA VAL A 139 -8.31 1.58 17.31
C VAL A 139 -7.77 1.82 15.90
N GLY A 140 -7.70 0.78 15.06
CA GLY A 140 -7.21 0.90 13.70
C GLY A 140 -8.04 1.86 12.86
N PHE A 141 -9.37 1.77 12.92
CA PHE A 141 -10.26 2.71 12.23
C PHE A 141 -10.18 4.13 12.80
N LEU A 142 -10.06 4.30 14.12
CA LEU A 142 -9.93 5.62 14.74
C LEU A 142 -8.64 6.31 14.28
N VAL A 143 -7.52 5.59 14.33
CA VAL A 143 -6.21 6.11 13.91
C VAL A 143 -6.20 6.37 12.40
N MET A 144 -6.82 5.51 11.60
CA MET A 144 -7.01 5.74 10.18
C MET A 144 -7.75 7.06 9.94
N PHE A 145 -8.89 7.28 10.60
CA PHE A 145 -9.70 8.48 10.42
C PHE A 145 -8.91 9.75 10.76
N VAL A 146 -8.16 9.73 11.85
CA VAL A 146 -7.29 10.85 12.25
C VAL A 146 -6.12 11.04 11.28
N SER A 147 -5.59 9.96 10.70
CA SER A 147 -4.47 10.00 9.75
C SER A 147 -4.89 10.18 8.29
N LEU A 148 -6.20 10.23 7.98
CA LEU A 148 -6.69 10.43 6.61
C LEU A 148 -6.06 11.63 5.88
N PRO A 149 -5.94 12.84 6.49
CA PRO A 149 -5.31 13.97 5.81
C PRO A 149 -3.85 13.69 5.46
N LEU A 150 -3.12 13.00 6.35
CA LEU A 150 -1.73 12.60 6.12
C LEU A 150 -1.63 11.57 4.98
N ILE A 151 -2.56 10.59 4.94
CA ILE A 151 -2.63 9.58 3.88
C ILE A 151 -2.89 10.24 2.53
N ILE A 152 -3.82 11.20 2.46
CA ILE A 152 -4.14 11.94 1.23
C ILE A 152 -2.93 12.76 0.76
N TRP A 153 -2.23 13.43 1.68
CA TRP A 153 -1.01 14.17 1.35
C TRP A 153 0.07 13.25 0.79
N GLN A 154 0.32 12.11 1.43
CA GLN A 154 1.25 11.11 0.91
C GLN A 154 0.80 10.56 -0.45
N MET A 155 -0.49 10.30 -0.66
CA MET A 155 -1.01 9.83 -1.95
C MET A 155 -0.70 10.80 -3.10
N HIS A 156 -0.74 12.11 -2.85
CA HIS A 156 -0.37 13.10 -3.86
C HIS A 156 1.10 12.91 -4.27
N ASP A 157 2.01 12.91 -3.31
CA ASP A 157 3.46 12.75 -3.54
C ASP A 157 3.77 11.41 -4.24
N LEU A 158 2.98 10.37 -3.98
CA LEU A 158 3.14 9.06 -4.62
C LEU A 158 2.78 9.07 -6.10
N VAL A 159 1.77 9.84 -6.51
CA VAL A 159 1.42 9.96 -7.93
C VAL A 159 2.56 10.65 -8.68
N ASP A 160 3.13 11.71 -8.13
CA ASP A 160 4.27 12.42 -8.74
C ASP A 160 5.52 11.54 -8.80
N LEU A 161 5.87 10.86 -7.70
CA LEU A 161 7.03 9.96 -7.65
C LEU A 161 6.89 8.80 -8.64
N THR A 162 5.71 8.19 -8.72
CA THR A 162 5.49 7.08 -9.66
C THR A 162 5.55 7.56 -11.11
N ALA A 163 5.04 8.75 -11.41
CA ALA A 163 5.16 9.35 -12.74
C ALA A 163 6.63 9.64 -13.08
N GLU A 164 7.40 10.26 -12.19
CA GLU A 164 8.82 10.57 -12.43
C GLU A 164 9.64 9.29 -12.67
N ARG A 165 9.42 8.24 -11.87
CA ARG A 165 10.08 6.93 -12.05
C ARG A 165 9.77 6.32 -13.41
N VAL A 166 8.54 6.49 -13.92
CA VAL A 166 8.17 6.05 -15.28
C VAL A 166 8.96 6.81 -16.34
N PHE A 167 8.99 8.13 -16.26
CA PHE A 167 9.73 8.96 -17.21
C PHE A 167 11.24 8.69 -17.20
N GLN A 168 11.85 8.53 -16.02
CA GLN A 168 13.26 8.18 -15.89
C GLN A 168 13.56 6.83 -16.52
N MET A 169 12.69 5.84 -16.32
CA MET A 169 12.88 4.54 -16.96
C MET A 169 12.79 4.66 -18.48
N MET A 170 11.82 5.41 -19.01
CA MET A 170 11.64 5.64 -20.46
C MET A 170 12.81 6.37 -21.10
N LYS A 171 13.44 7.34 -20.42
CA LYS A 171 14.63 8.05 -20.94
C LYS A 171 15.88 7.17 -20.99
N ASN A 172 15.93 6.16 -20.13
CA ASN A 172 17.07 5.27 -20.04
C ASN A 172 16.92 4.03 -20.94
N PHE A 173 15.73 3.77 -21.50
CA PHE A 173 15.47 2.81 -22.58
C PHE A 173 16.09 3.28 -23.89
#